data_AF-P0DPY8-F1
#
_entry.id   AF-P0DPY8-F1
#
_cell.length_a   1.000
_cell.length_b   1.000
_cell.length_c   1.000
_cell.angle_alpha   90.00
_cell.angle_beta   90.00
_cell.angle_gamma   90.00
#
_symmetry.space_group_name_H-M   'P 1'
#
loop_
_entity.id
_entity.type
_entity.pdbx_description
1 polymer ?
#
loop_
_entity_poly.entity_id
_entity_poly.type
_entity_poly.pdbx_seq_one_letter_code
_entity_poly.pdbx_strand_id
1 'polypeptide(L)'
;MNKSMLIFFTILFLTYIIEEKEALKVEDLPEPESYKRAKQLALKDAKGDKNAETIALNFLKQNRRDCMKNCKLVPTCALLSPECCPDKTDVCKKLAL
;
A
#
# COMPACT_ATOMS: atom_id res chain seq x y z
N MET A 1 4.40 -0.84 -38.21
CA MET A 1 3.19 -0.73 -37.36
C MET A 1 2.15 0.10 -38.08
N ASN A 2 0.93 -0.40 -38.24
CA ASN A 2 -0.14 0.34 -38.92
C ASN A 2 -0.62 1.49 -38.03
N LYS A 3 -1.00 2.63 -38.62
CA LYS A 3 -1.50 3.80 -37.86
C LYS A 3 -2.61 3.43 -36.87
N SER A 4 -3.51 2.50 -37.24
CA SER A 4 -4.57 2.00 -36.37
C SER A 4 -4.06 1.30 -35.11
N MET A 5 -2.93 0.58 -35.20
CA MET A 5 -2.31 -0.09 -34.05
C MET A 5 -1.73 0.93 -33.06
N LEU A 6 -1.10 2.00 -33.57
CA LEU A 6 -0.60 3.09 -32.74
C LEU A 6 -1.74 3.82 -32.02
N ILE A 7 -2.84 4.11 -32.72
CA ILE A 7 -4.03 4.73 -32.13
C ILE A 7 -4.60 3.83 -31.03
N PHE A 8 -4.75 2.53 -31.28
CA PHE A 8 -5.25 1.57 -30.30
C PHE A 8 -4.39 1.51 -29.03
N PHE A 9 -3.07 1.40 -29.15
CA PHE A 9 -2.19 1.42 -27.98
C PHE A 9 -2.22 2.76 -27.24
N THR A 10 -2.36 3.87 -27.96
CA THR A 10 -2.49 5.19 -27.34
C THR A 10 -3.77 5.27 -26.53
N ILE A 11 -4.89 4.78 -27.05
CA ILE A 11 -6.16 4.71 -26.32
C ILE A 11 -6.02 3.82 -25.07
N LEU A 12 -5.44 2.63 -25.20
CA LEU A 12 -5.21 1.73 -24.06
C LEU A 12 -4.31 2.36 -22.99
N PHE A 13 -3.27 3.08 -23.39
CA PHE A 13 -2.39 3.77 -22.46
C PHE A 13 -3.09 4.92 -21.74
N LEU A 14 -3.92 5.69 -22.45
CA LEU A 14 -4.73 6.76 -21.85
C LEU A 14 -5.77 6.21 -20.87
N THR A 15 -6.48 5.13 -21.22
CA THR A 15 -7.45 4.50 -20.30
C THR A 15 -6.75 3.96 -19.06
N TYR A 16 -5.58 3.32 -19.21
CA TYR A 16 -4.76 2.87 -18.09
C TYR A 16 -4.36 4.03 -17.17
N ILE A 17 -3.89 5.16 -17.72
CA ILE A 17 -3.53 6.34 -16.92
C ILE A 17 -4.75 6.90 -16.17
N ILE A 18 -5.92 6.94 -16.80
CA ILE A 18 -7.14 7.43 -16.16
C ILE A 18 -7.51 6.53 -14.99
N GLU A 19 -7.55 5.21 -15.20
CA GLU A 19 -7.84 4.23 -14.15
C GLU A 19 -6.84 4.33 -12.97
N GLU A 20 -5.55 4.44 -13.24
CA GLU A 20 -4.50 4.61 -12.22
C GLU A 20 -4.58 5.94 -11.43
N LYS A 21 -5.14 6.99 -12.05
CA LYS A 21 -5.33 8.29 -11.40
C LYS A 21 -6.58 8.33 -10.53
N GLU A 22 -7.63 7.61 -10.92
CA GLU A 22 -8.90 7.55 -10.17
C GLU A 22 -8.89 6.46 -9.09
N ALA A 23 -7.96 5.52 -9.17
CA ALA A 23 -7.75 4.47 -8.19
C ALA A 23 -7.39 5.02 -6.79
N LEU A 24 -8.13 4.58 -5.78
CA LEU A 24 -7.80 4.82 -4.37
C LEU A 24 -6.51 4.07 -4.00
N LYS A 25 -5.52 4.79 -3.47
CA LYS A 25 -4.23 4.20 -3.07
C LYS A 25 -4.19 3.93 -1.57
N VAL A 26 -3.29 3.04 -1.18
CA VAL A 26 -3.06 2.70 0.23
C VAL A 26 -2.65 3.92 1.05
N GLU A 27 -1.87 4.84 0.46
CA GLU A 27 -1.41 6.06 1.13
C GLU A 27 -2.49 7.13 1.30
N ASP A 28 -3.58 7.02 0.56
CA ASP A 28 -4.72 7.92 0.71
C ASP A 28 -5.60 7.51 1.89
N LEU A 29 -5.40 6.30 2.44
CA LEU A 29 -6.14 5.83 3.60
C LEU A 29 -5.60 6.44 4.90
N PRO A 30 -6.48 6.76 5.86
CA PRO A 30 -6.06 7.12 7.20
C PRO A 30 -5.29 5.97 7.83
N GLU A 31 -4.14 6.27 8.42
CA GLU A 31 -3.35 5.27 9.12
C GLU A 31 -4.06 4.82 10.42
N PRO A 32 -4.25 3.52 10.63
CA PRO A 32 -4.85 3.02 11.85
C PRO A 32 -3.89 3.17 13.04
N GLU A 33 -4.43 3.33 14.24
CA GLU A 33 -3.64 3.54 15.47
C GLU A 33 -2.69 2.38 15.79
N SER A 34 -3.02 1.15 15.40
CA SER A 34 -2.10 0.00 15.49
C SER A 34 -0.87 0.17 14.62
N TYR A 35 -1.02 0.69 13.40
CA TYR A 35 0.08 0.98 12.49
C TYR A 35 0.94 2.15 12.97
N LYS A 36 0.31 3.23 13.47
CA LYS A 36 1.03 4.36 14.08
C LYS A 36 1.90 3.93 15.26
N ARG A 37 1.38 3.05 16.12
CA ARG A 37 2.15 2.46 17.23
C ARG A 37 3.33 1.61 16.74
N ALA A 38 3.15 0.82 15.68
CA ALA A 38 4.25 0.06 15.08
C ALA A 38 5.36 0.99 14.56
N LYS A 39 5.02 2.12 13.93
CA LYS A 39 6.00 3.14 13.50
C LYS A 39 6.75 3.75 14.69
N GLN A 40 6.05 4.08 15.78
CA GLN A 40 6.69 4.62 16.99
C GLN A 40 7.67 3.62 17.61
N LEU A 41 7.32 2.33 17.65
CA LEU A 41 8.23 1.28 18.11
C LEU A 41 9.45 1.16 17.21
N ALA A 42 9.27 1.15 15.88
CA ALA A 42 10.38 1.12 14.93
C ALA A 42 11.36 2.30 15.10
N LEU A 43 10.83 3.51 15.34
CA LEU A 43 11.65 4.70 15.62
C LEU A 43 12.41 4.57 16.95
N LYS A 44 11.76 4.04 17.98
CA LYS A 44 12.39 3.82 19.30
C LYS A 44 13.51 2.77 19.22
N ASP A 45 13.28 1.69 18.48
CA ASP A 45 14.24 0.59 18.31
C ASP A 45 15.46 1.01 17.48
N ALA A 46 15.28 1.94 16.55
CA ALA A 46 16.37 2.55 15.78
C ALA A 46 17.28 3.48 16.63
N LYS A 47 16.87 3.86 17.85
CA LYS A 47 17.68 4.63 18.81
C LYS A 47 18.33 5.90 18.23
N GLY A 48 17.64 6.56 17.29
CA GLY A 48 18.11 7.80 16.64
C GLY A 48 19.03 7.60 15.44
N ASP A 49 19.39 6.37 15.07
CA ASP A 49 20.08 6.09 13.81
C ASP A 49 19.11 6.35 12.63
N LYS A 50 19.36 7.42 11.88
CA LYS A 50 18.50 7.85 10.77
C LYS A 50 18.41 6.85 9.62
N ASN A 51 19.47 6.08 9.38
CA ASN A 51 19.43 5.05 8.36
C ASN A 51 18.57 3.87 8.82
N ALA A 52 18.74 3.44 10.08
CA ALA A 52 17.90 2.39 10.67
C ALA A 52 16.42 2.80 10.74
N GLU A 53 16.12 4.05 11.13
CA GLU A 53 14.76 4.61 11.11
C GLU A 53 14.13 4.50 9.71
N THR A 54 14.86 4.93 8.69
CA THR A 54 14.38 4.91 7.29
C THR A 54 14.09 3.50 6.82
N ILE A 55 15.01 2.56 7.08
CA ILE A 55 14.84 1.16 6.70
C ILE A 55 13.63 0.55 7.41
N ALA A 56 13.50 0.77 8.72
CA ALA A 56 12.42 0.19 9.52
C ALA A 56 11.04 0.73 9.09
N LEU A 57 10.92 2.04 8.85
CA LEU A 57 9.69 2.65 8.37
C LEU A 57 9.32 2.17 6.95
N ASN A 58 10.30 2.02 6.06
CA ASN A 58 10.07 1.47 4.73
C ASN A 58 9.58 0.02 4.79
N PHE A 59 10.16 -0.79 5.68
CA PHE A 59 9.73 -2.18 5.89
C PHE A 59 8.28 -2.25 6.40
N LEU A 60 7.91 -1.39 7.35
CA LEU A 60 6.52 -1.28 7.82
C LEU A 60 5.57 -0.81 6.72
N LYS A 61 5.96 0.18 5.90
CA LYS A 61 5.17 0.66 4.77
C LYS A 61 4.93 -0.45 3.75
N GLN A 62 5.97 -1.21 3.41
CA GLN A 62 5.88 -2.31 2.46
C GLN A 62 4.99 -3.45 3.01
N ASN A 63 5.24 -3.87 4.26
CA ASN A 63 4.41 -4.89 4.90
C ASN A 63 2.94 -4.46 5.00
N ARG A 64 2.64 -3.20 5.29
CA ARG A 64 1.25 -2.70 5.31
C ARG A 64 0.58 -2.91 3.96
N ARG A 65 1.21 -2.52 2.84
CA ARG A 65 0.67 -2.77 1.50
C ARG A 65 0.48 -4.25 1.21
N ASP A 66 1.51 -5.04 1.48
CA ASP A 66 1.50 -6.46 1.11
C ASP A 66 0.53 -7.25 1.99
N CYS A 67 0.33 -6.84 3.24
CA CYS A 67 -0.70 -7.39 4.12
C CYS A 67 -2.12 -7.11 3.59
N MET A 68 -2.38 -5.95 2.97
CA MET A 68 -3.69 -5.66 2.36
C MET A 68 -4.02 -6.60 1.19
N LYS A 69 -2.99 -7.09 0.49
CA LYS A 69 -3.10 -8.11 -0.57
C LYS A 69 -3.21 -9.51 0.00
N ASN A 70 -2.39 -9.81 1.00
CA ASN A 70 -2.24 -11.12 1.61
C ASN A 70 -2.12 -11.01 3.14
N CYS A 71 -3.24 -11.23 3.85
CA CYS A 71 -3.28 -11.17 5.30
C CYS A 71 -2.43 -12.24 6.02
N LYS A 72 -1.90 -13.23 5.31
CA LYS A 72 -1.05 -14.29 5.86
C LYS A 72 0.45 -14.04 5.67
N LEU A 73 0.84 -12.87 5.14
CA LEU A 73 2.24 -12.55 4.86
C LEU A 73 3.11 -12.57 6.12
N VAL A 74 2.65 -11.91 7.19
CA VAL A 74 3.29 -11.92 8.51
C VAL A 74 2.22 -12.08 9.60
N PRO A 75 2.55 -12.67 10.77
CA PRO A 75 1.57 -12.89 11.84
C PRO A 75 0.88 -11.61 12.34
N THR A 76 1.50 -10.45 12.14
CA THR A 76 1.03 -9.14 12.60
C THR A 76 0.26 -8.36 11.53
N CYS A 77 -0.10 -8.96 10.38
CA CYS A 77 -0.82 -8.24 9.32
C CYS A 77 -2.12 -7.57 9.78
N ALA A 78 -2.88 -8.19 10.69
CA ALA A 78 -4.10 -7.58 11.25
C ALA A 78 -3.81 -6.30 12.07
N LEU A 79 -2.59 -6.12 12.58
CA LEU A 79 -2.17 -4.89 13.25
C LEU A 79 -1.71 -3.83 12.25
N LEU A 80 -1.09 -4.23 11.14
CA LEU A 80 -0.57 -3.30 10.12
C LEU A 80 -1.68 -2.78 9.20
N SER A 81 -2.68 -3.63 8.92
CA SER A 81 -3.75 -3.35 7.95
C SER A 81 -5.11 -3.88 8.45
N PRO A 82 -5.60 -3.45 9.64
CA PRO A 82 -6.88 -3.89 10.22
C PRO A 82 -8.10 -3.65 9.33
N GLU A 83 -8.02 -2.71 8.37
CA GLU A 83 -9.06 -2.45 7.38
C GLU A 83 -9.14 -3.54 6.29
N CYS A 84 -8.10 -4.34 6.14
CA CYS A 84 -8.03 -5.41 5.13
C CYS A 84 -7.88 -6.81 5.74
N CYS A 85 -7.52 -6.90 7.03
CA CYS A 85 -7.17 -8.14 7.71
C CYS A 85 -7.81 -8.25 9.10
N PRO A 86 -8.34 -9.43 9.49
CA PRO A 86 -8.32 -10.68 8.73
C PRO A 86 -9.29 -10.68 7.54
N ASP A 87 -10.34 -9.88 7.61
CA ASP A 87 -11.37 -9.77 6.58
C ASP A 87 -11.26 -8.45 5.82
N LYS A 88 -11.58 -8.48 4.53
CA LYS A 88 -11.55 -7.30 3.68
C LYS A 88 -12.80 -6.44 3.90
N THR A 89 -12.63 -5.28 4.52
CA THR A 89 -13.69 -4.26 4.59
C THR A 89 -13.97 -3.65 3.22
N ASP A 90 -15.06 -2.89 3.08
CA ASP A 90 -15.41 -2.26 1.81
C ASP A 90 -14.40 -1.21 1.35
N VAL A 91 -13.71 -0.54 2.28
CA VAL A 91 -12.62 0.37 1.95
C VAL A 91 -11.47 -0.41 1.31
N CYS A 92 -11.13 -1.58 1.85
CA CYS A 92 -10.10 -2.44 1.30
C CYS A 92 -10.42 -2.89 -0.13
N LYS A 93 -11.68 -3.24 -0.42
CA LYS A 93 -12.13 -3.68 -1.75
C LYS A 93 -12.04 -2.57 -2.81
N LYS A 94 -11.99 -1.30 -2.40
CA LYS A 94 -11.88 -0.14 -3.29
C LYS A 94 -10.43 0.23 -3.63
N LEU A 95 -9.46 -0.35 -2.91
CA LEU A 95 -8.05 -0.08 -3.16
C LEU A 95 -7.61 -0.70 -4.49
N ALA A 96 -6.84 0.06 -5.28
CA ALA A 96 -6.01 -0.53 -6.33
C ALA A 96 -4.79 -1.19 -5.68
N LEU A 97 -4.90 -2.51 -5.48
CA LEU A 97 -3.86 -3.35 -4.91
C LEU A 97 -3.18 -4.16 -5.99
#